data_AF-A0A7C9DLK9-F1
#
_entry.id   AF-A0A7C9DLK9-F1
#
_cell.length_a   1.000
_cell.length_b   1.000
_cell.length_c   1.000
_cell.angle_alpha   90.00
_cell.angle_beta   90.00
_cell.angle_gamma   90.00
#
_symmetry.space_group_name_H-M   'P 1'
#
loop_
_entity.id
_entity.type
_entity.pdbx_description
1 polymer ?
#
loop_
_entity_poly.entity_id
_entity_poly.type
_entity_poly.pdbx_seq_one_letter_code
_entity_poly.pdbx_strand_id
1 'polypeptide(L)'
;MEKAINRQRVLLDHLRPPSSSDHTYEASLSASNCTAGDSSAYHRTSAFGDDVVIVAAYRTPLCKSKRGGLKDTYPDDILAPVLKALIEKTNLNPAEVGDIVVGTVLAPGSQR
;
A
#
# COMPACT_ATOMS: atom_id res chain seq x y z
N MET A 1 10.07 7.79 -18.04
CA MET A 1 10.76 8.20 -16.80
C MET A 1 10.05 9.38 -16.13
N GLU A 2 9.72 10.44 -16.86
CA GLU A 2 9.04 11.66 -16.36
C GLU A 2 7.71 11.41 -15.64
N LYS A 3 6.84 10.53 -16.17
CA LYS A 3 5.57 10.15 -15.50
C LYS A 3 5.77 9.48 -14.14
N ALA A 4 6.85 8.71 -13.95
CA ALA A 4 7.14 8.04 -12.68
C ALA A 4 7.61 9.05 -11.62
N ILE A 5 8.47 9.99 -12.02
CA ILE A 5 8.92 11.10 -11.17
C ILE A 5 7.73 11.94 -10.70
N ASN A 6 6.77 12.21 -11.60
CA ASN A 6 5.58 12.98 -11.23
C ASN A 6 4.69 12.23 -10.23
N ARG A 7 4.50 10.91 -10.40
CA ARG A 7 3.76 10.07 -9.44
C ARG A 7 4.43 10.05 -8.07
N GLN A 8 5.75 9.90 -8.05
CA GLN A 8 6.53 9.93 -6.81
C GLN A 8 6.41 11.29 -6.11
N ARG A 9 6.46 12.40 -6.84
CA ARG A 9 6.24 13.74 -6.29
C ARG A 9 4.86 13.87 -5.63
N VAL A 10 3.81 13.44 -6.32
CA VAL A 10 2.43 13.49 -5.81
C VAL A 10 2.28 12.66 -4.54
N LEU A 11 2.82 11.44 -4.52
CA LEU A 11 2.78 10.58 -3.33
C LEU A 11 3.53 11.18 -2.14
N LEU A 12 4.74 11.70 -2.35
CA LEU A 12 5.52 12.33 -1.28
C LEU A 12 4.81 13.56 -0.70
N ASP A 13 4.05 14.30 -1.50
CA ASP A 13 3.30 15.46 -1.04
C ASP A 13 2.10 15.04 -0.17
N HIS A 14 1.39 13.97 -0.53
CA HIS A 14 0.31 13.40 0.27
C HIS A 14 0.78 12.81 1.61
N LEU A 15 2.00 12.28 1.66
CA LEU A 15 2.59 11.68 2.86
C LEU A 15 3.19 12.71 3.82
N ARG A 16 3.28 13.99 3.42
CA ARG A 16 3.72 15.02 4.35
C ARG A 16 2.70 15.18 5.47
N PRO A 17 3.12 15.09 6.74
CA PRO A 17 2.20 15.33 7.84
C PRO A 17 1.63 16.76 7.72
N PRO A 18 0.32 16.97 7.92
CA PRO A 18 -0.24 18.31 7.99
C PRO A 18 0.45 19.04 9.14
N SER A 19 0.90 20.27 8.88
CA SER A 19 1.62 21.11 9.84
C SER A 19 0.78 21.40 11.09
N SER A 20 0.78 20.47 12.04
CA SER A 20 0.44 20.72 13.43
C SER A 20 1.66 21.37 14.07
N SER A 21 1.51 22.65 14.40
CA SER A 21 2.40 23.48 15.20
C SER A 21 3.13 22.70 16.31
N ASP A 22 4.44 23.00 16.45
CA ASP A 22 5.30 22.77 17.62
C ASP A 22 6.21 21.54 17.76
N HIS A 23 6.65 20.88 16.68
CA HIS A 23 7.82 20.00 16.80
C HIS A 23 8.84 20.12 15.65
N THR A 24 10.07 20.49 16.02
CA THR A 24 11.33 20.63 15.26
C THR A 24 11.86 19.32 14.67
N TYR A 25 10.99 18.43 14.21
CA TYR A 25 11.39 17.25 13.45
C TYR A 25 10.90 17.44 12.01
N GLU A 26 11.73 18.06 11.18
CA GLU A 26 11.60 17.92 9.72
C GLU A 26 11.80 16.44 9.39
N ALA A 27 10.71 15.67 9.33
CA ALA A 27 10.72 14.38 8.68
C ALA A 27 10.86 14.66 7.17
N SER A 28 12.10 14.81 6.71
CA SER A 28 12.43 14.90 5.30
C SER A 28 12.13 13.53 4.67
N LEU A 29 10.86 13.32 4.30
CA LEU A 29 10.43 12.14 3.55
C LEU A 29 11.10 12.19 2.17
N SER A 30 12.24 11.53 2.05
CA SER A 30 12.93 11.31 0.78
C SER A 30 12.54 9.96 0.25
N ALA A 31 12.24 9.87 -1.04
CA ALA A 31 12.16 8.57 -1.68
C ALA A 31 13.54 7.90 -1.63
N SER A 32 13.58 6.70 -1.06
CA SER A 32 14.76 5.85 -1.16
C SER A 32 14.66 5.00 -2.43
N ASN A 33 15.79 4.78 -3.09
CA ASN A 33 15.84 3.85 -4.20
C ASN A 33 15.53 2.46 -3.64
N CYS A 34 14.47 1.81 -4.15
CA CYS A 34 14.21 0.42 -3.84
C CYS A 34 15.44 -0.41 -4.26
N THR A 35 16.22 -0.87 -3.29
CA THR A 35 17.42 -1.70 -3.52
C THR A 35 17.05 -3.11 -4.00
N ALA A 36 15.75 -3.42 -4.08
CA ALA A 36 15.20 -4.58 -4.76
C ALA A 36 15.36 -4.46 -6.28
N GLY A 37 16.58 -4.64 -6.79
CA GLY A 37 16.83 -4.92 -8.20
C GLY A 37 16.57 -6.39 -8.54
N ASP A 38 16.37 -6.69 -9.84
CA ASP A 38 15.94 -7.98 -10.41
C ASP A 38 16.85 -9.22 -10.18
N SER A 39 17.79 -9.19 -9.23
CA SER A 39 18.75 -10.29 -9.00
C SER A 39 18.53 -10.98 -7.66
N SER A 40 18.25 -12.28 -7.71
CA SER A 40 18.03 -13.23 -6.60
C SER A 40 19.25 -13.50 -5.70
N ALA A 41 20.30 -12.69 -5.80
CA ALA A 41 21.57 -12.88 -5.11
C ALA A 41 21.96 -11.60 -4.35
N TYR A 42 21.30 -11.33 -3.22
CA TYR A 42 21.75 -10.29 -2.30
C TYR A 42 22.38 -10.88 -1.04
N HIS A 43 23.59 -10.41 -0.78
CA HIS A 43 24.25 -10.41 0.52
C HIS A 43 23.33 -9.66 1.50
N ARG A 44 22.80 -10.35 2.53
CA ARG A 44 21.97 -9.74 3.57
C ARG A 44 22.76 -8.59 4.20
N THR A 45 22.43 -7.36 3.84
CA THR A 45 22.84 -6.21 4.65
C THR A 45 22.08 -6.31 5.98
N SER A 46 22.69 -5.89 7.09
CA SER A 46 22.06 -5.89 8.41
C SER A 46 20.69 -5.22 8.33
N ALA A 47 19.65 -5.87 8.86
CA ALA A 47 18.32 -5.25 8.95
C ALA A 47 18.45 -3.94 9.75
N PHE A 48 18.10 -2.83 9.11
CA PHE A 48 18.15 -1.51 9.73
C PHE A 48 16.79 -1.18 10.35
N GLY A 49 16.76 -0.25 11.30
CA GLY A 49 15.54 0.10 12.03
C GLY A 49 14.45 0.77 11.19
N ASP A 50 14.78 1.14 9.94
CA ASP A 50 13.97 1.92 9.01
C ASP A 50 13.54 1.13 7.75
N ASP A 51 13.81 -0.18 7.70
CA ASP A 51 13.41 -1.02 6.57
C ASP A 51 11.88 -1.13 6.43
N VAL A 52 11.40 -1.06 5.18
CA VAL A 52 9.98 -1.30 4.85
C VAL A 52 9.74 -2.80 4.74
N VAL A 53 8.97 -3.35 5.68
CA VAL A 53 8.70 -4.78 5.77
C VAL A 53 7.26 -5.12 5.40
N ILE A 54 7.06 -6.30 4.77
CA ILE A 54 5.73 -6.87 4.53
C ILE A 54 5.40 -7.83 5.68
N VAL A 55 4.43 -7.46 6.52
CA VAL A 55 4.05 -8.25 7.70
C VAL A 55 3.04 -9.36 7.35
N ALA A 56 2.10 -9.06 6.45
CA ALA A 56 1.07 -9.99 6.02
C ALA A 56 0.61 -9.70 4.58
N ALA A 57 0.22 -10.74 3.86
CA ALA A 57 -0.31 -10.63 2.50
C ALA A 57 -1.44 -11.65 2.29
N TYR A 58 -2.62 -11.15 1.94
CA TYR A 58 -3.82 -11.97 1.70
C TYR A 58 -4.50 -11.54 0.41
N ARG A 59 -5.32 -12.44 -0.15
CA ARG A 59 -6.11 -12.18 -1.36
C ARG A 59 -7.40 -12.98 -1.35
N THR A 60 -8.37 -12.52 -2.12
CA THR A 60 -9.56 -13.32 -2.45
C THR A 60 -9.25 -14.38 -3.52
N PRO A 61 -10.15 -15.38 -3.69
CA PRO A 61 -10.18 -16.20 -4.88
C PRO A 61 -10.43 -15.35 -6.13
N LEU A 62 -9.78 -15.69 -7.23
CA LEU A 62 -10.02 -15.04 -8.52
C LEU A 62 -11.10 -15.80 -9.28
N CYS A 63 -12.18 -15.10 -9.63
CA CYS A 63 -13.30 -15.65 -10.39
C CYS A 63 -13.40 -15.01 -11.77
N LYS A 64 -13.89 -15.75 -12.77
CA LYS A 64 -14.18 -15.19 -14.10
C LYS A 64 -15.23 -14.07 -13.98
N SER A 65 -14.96 -12.92 -14.60
CA SER A 65 -15.94 -11.83 -14.68
C SER A 65 -17.23 -12.31 -15.39
N LYS A 66 -18.37 -11.70 -15.06
CA LYS A 66 -19.73 -11.97 -15.59
C LYS A 66 -20.33 -13.35 -15.26
N ARG A 67 -19.54 -14.42 -15.18
CA ARG A 67 -20.05 -15.80 -15.03
C ARG A 67 -19.43 -16.61 -13.88
N GLY A 68 -18.45 -16.05 -13.17
CA GLY A 68 -17.76 -16.72 -12.06
C GLY A 68 -18.49 -16.60 -10.72
N GLY A 69 -17.86 -17.15 -9.66
CA GLY A 69 -18.46 -17.21 -8.32
C GLY A 69 -18.71 -15.85 -7.66
N LEU A 70 -17.94 -14.82 -8.01
CA LEU A 70 -18.09 -13.45 -7.48
C LEU A 70 -18.90 -12.53 -8.41
N LYS A 71 -19.67 -13.07 -9.37
CA LYS A 71 -20.39 -12.24 -10.36
C LYS A 71 -21.49 -11.35 -9.73
N ASP A 72 -22.06 -11.80 -8.60
CA ASP A 72 -23.13 -11.11 -7.87
C ASP A 72 -22.60 -10.46 -6.57
N THR A 73 -21.28 -10.38 -6.41
CA THR A 73 -20.63 -9.82 -5.21
C THR A 73 -20.14 -8.41 -5.52
N TYR A 74 -20.48 -7.44 -4.67
CA TYR A 74 -20.04 -6.07 -4.87
C TYR A 74 -18.53 -5.91 -4.55
N PRO A 75 -17.84 -4.91 -5.13
CA PRO A 75 -16.39 -4.73 -4.93
C PRO A 75 -15.98 -4.52 -3.46
N ASP A 76 -16.80 -3.82 -2.67
CA ASP A 76 -16.63 -3.62 -1.24
C ASP A 76 -16.73 -4.94 -0.47
N ASP A 77 -17.66 -5.82 -0.82
CA ASP A 77 -17.77 -7.18 -0.28
C ASP A 77 -16.59 -8.09 -0.68
N ILE A 78 -15.86 -7.75 -1.75
CA ILE A 78 -14.62 -8.44 -2.14
C ILE A 78 -13.43 -7.92 -1.33
N LEU A 79 -13.36 -6.61 -1.06
CA LEU A 79 -12.22 -5.98 -0.37
C LEU A 79 -12.30 -6.13 1.16
N ALA A 80 -13.48 -5.94 1.75
CA ALA A 80 -13.72 -6.02 3.18
C ALA A 80 -13.17 -7.31 3.84
N PRO A 81 -13.39 -8.52 3.31
CA PRO A 81 -12.87 -9.74 3.95
C PRO A 81 -11.34 -9.82 3.94
N VAL A 82 -10.67 -9.20 2.97
CA VAL A 82 -9.20 -9.18 2.92
C VAL A 82 -8.65 -8.26 4.02
N LEU A 83 -9.21 -7.07 4.18
CA LEU A 83 -8.81 -6.12 5.23
C LEU A 83 -9.11 -6.69 6.62
N LYS A 84 -10.29 -7.30 6.78
CA LYS A 84 -10.67 -7.96 8.03
C LYS A 84 -9.72 -9.11 8.38
N ALA A 85 -9.41 -9.97 7.42
CA ALA A 85 -8.47 -11.07 7.63
C ALA A 85 -7.06 -10.58 7.99
N LEU A 86 -6.61 -9.46 7.40
CA LEU A 86 -5.32 -8.87 7.73
C LEU A 86 -5.28 -8.47 9.22
N ILE A 87 -6.27 -7.70 9.68
CA ILE A 87 -6.39 -7.27 11.07
C ILE A 87 -6.48 -8.46 12.04
N GLU A 88 -7.32 -9.45 11.73
CA GLU A 88 -7.49 -10.64 12.57
C GLU A 88 -6.22 -11.49 12.67
N LYS A 89 -5.41 -11.55 11.62
CA LYS A 89 -4.19 -12.38 11.59
C LYS A 89 -3.00 -11.68 12.22
N THR A 90 -2.92 -10.36 12.13
CA THR A 90 -1.85 -9.59 12.76
C THR A 90 -2.20 -9.15 14.18
N ASN A 91 -3.48 -9.24 14.58
CA ASN A 91 -4.00 -8.67 15.83
C ASN A 91 -3.68 -7.18 15.99
N LEU A 92 -3.58 -6.46 14.87
CA LEU A 92 -3.29 -5.03 14.85
C LEU A 92 -4.54 -4.23 15.21
N ASN A 93 -4.40 -3.17 16.02
CA ASN A 93 -5.48 -2.22 16.21
C ASN A 93 -5.73 -1.44 14.90
N PRO A 94 -6.94 -1.46 14.31
CA PRO A 94 -7.22 -0.74 13.07
C PRO A 94 -6.91 0.75 13.12
N ALA A 95 -6.95 1.38 14.30
CA ALA A 95 -6.63 2.79 14.47
C ALA A 95 -5.14 3.12 14.29
N GLU A 96 -4.25 2.13 14.30
CA GLU A 96 -2.81 2.30 14.08
C GLU A 96 -2.42 2.32 12.59
N VAL A 97 -3.37 1.99 11.70
CA VAL A 97 -3.14 2.03 10.26
C VAL A 97 -3.11 3.49 9.80
N GLY A 98 -1.93 3.95 9.37
CA GLY A 98 -1.73 5.35 8.97
C GLY A 98 -2.34 5.72 7.61
N ASP A 99 -2.42 4.77 6.66
CA ASP A 99 -3.01 4.99 5.35
C ASP A 99 -3.45 3.66 4.70
N ILE A 100 -4.44 3.73 3.80
CA ILE A 100 -4.93 2.61 2.99
C ILE A 100 -4.97 3.04 1.52
N VAL A 101 -3.98 2.59 0.76
CA VAL A 101 -3.91 2.85 -0.69
C VAL A 101 -4.56 1.70 -1.45
N VAL A 102 -5.68 1.98 -2.14
CA VAL A 102 -6.44 0.97 -2.92
C VAL A 102 -6.32 1.23 -4.42
N GLY A 103 -5.79 0.26 -5.16
CA GLY A 103 -5.73 0.31 -6.62
C GLY A 103 -7.03 -0.19 -7.28
N THR A 104 -7.72 0.67 -8.05
CA THR A 104 -8.92 0.29 -8.83
C THR A 104 -8.99 0.98 -10.19
N VAL A 105 -9.38 0.24 -11.23
CA VAL A 105 -9.35 0.69 -12.65
C VAL A 105 -10.74 0.89 -13.25
N LEU A 106 -11.71 0.01 -12.92
CA LEU A 106 -13.02 0.00 -13.59
C LEU A 106 -14.10 0.79 -12.84
N ALA A 107 -13.82 1.20 -11.60
CA ALA A 107 -14.73 2.00 -10.80
C ALA A 107 -14.85 3.44 -11.36
N PRO A 108 -16.01 4.10 -11.19
CA PRO A 108 -16.14 5.51 -11.52
C PRO A 108 -15.10 6.35 -10.75
N GLY A 109 -14.49 7.33 -11.41
CA GLY A 109 -13.43 8.17 -10.84
C GLY A 109 -12.00 7.66 -11.06
N SER A 110 -11.83 6.43 -11.58
CA SER A 110 -10.49 5.93 -11.94
C SER A 110 -9.90 6.69 -13.14
N GLN A 111 -8.64 7.10 -13.04
CA GLN A 111 -7.88 7.73 -14.12
C GLN A 111 -7.04 6.68 -14.85
N ARG A 112 -7.17 6.61 -16.18
CA ARG A 112 -6.45 5.67 -17.05
C ARG A 112 -5.12 6.25 -17.54
#